data_AF-A0A7V8A6V0-F1
#
_entry.id   AF-A0A7V8A6V0-F1
#
_cell.length_a   1.000
_cell.length_b   1.000
_cell.length_c   1.000
_cell.angle_alpha   90.00
_cell.angle_beta   90.00
_cell.angle_gamma   90.00
#
_symmetry.space_group_name_H-M   'P 1'
#
loop_
_entity.id
_entity.type
_entity.pdbx_description
1 polymer ?
#
loop_
_entity_poly.entity_id
_entity_poly.type
_entity_poly.pdbx_seq_one_letter_code
_entity_poly.pdbx_strand_id
1 'polypeptide(L)'
;MQIVKVQFKHSHTGEFKGTEYSYFAEDDNLAINDEVEVDTKFGKSIAKVTQVNVPAEEVVTFIDYMKTIPKAPVMPILNNEDVPF
;
A
#
# COMPACT_ATOMS: atom_id res chain seq x y z
N MET A 1 -6.29 -9.28 -7.71
CA MET A 1 -5.05 -8.50 -7.76
C MET A 1 -5.40 -7.13 -8.29
N GLN A 2 -5.06 -6.09 -7.55
CA GLN A 2 -5.28 -4.70 -7.94
C GLN A 2 -3.97 -3.92 -7.93
N ILE A 3 -3.95 -2.75 -8.56
CA ILE A 3 -2.79 -1.86 -8.54
C ILE A 3 -3.06 -0.74 -7.55
N VAL A 4 -2.12 -0.54 -6.63
CA VAL A 4 -2.21 0.47 -5.58
C VAL A 4 -1.00 1.41 -5.64
N LYS A 5 -1.20 2.68 -5.28
CA LYS A 5 -0.09 3.60 -4.99
C LYS A 5 0.10 3.64 -3.48
N VAL A 6 1.37 3.56 -3.07
CA VAL A 6 1.77 3.60 -1.67
C VAL A 6 2.83 4.66 -1.45
N GLN A 7 2.88 5.20 -0.24
CA GLN A 7 3.89 6.14 0.19
C GLN A 7 4.57 5.62 1.45
N PHE A 8 5.90 5.62 1.45
CA PHE A 8 6.67 5.07 2.57
C PHE A 8 6.66 6.00 3.78
N LYS A 9 6.67 5.40 4.96
CA LYS A 9 6.86 6.13 6.21
C LYS A 9 8.28 6.65 6.29
N HIS A 10 8.44 7.96 6.47
CA HIS A 10 9.73 8.57 6.64
C HIS A 10 10.31 8.20 8.01
N SER A 11 11.49 7.57 8.04
CA SER A 11 12.07 6.98 9.26
C SER A 11 12.35 8.01 10.36
N HIS A 12 12.57 9.28 10.01
CA HIS A 12 12.94 10.33 10.96
C HIS A 12 11.74 11.13 11.50
N THR A 13 10.73 11.39 10.66
CA THR A 13 9.56 12.20 11.04
C THR A 13 8.33 11.36 11.36
N GLY A 14 8.32 10.09 10.94
CA GLY A 14 7.15 9.21 11.07
C GLY A 14 6.01 9.55 10.12
N GLU A 15 6.15 10.58 9.28
CA GLU A 15 5.15 11.01 8.32
C GLU A 15 5.20 10.16 7.04
N PHE A 16 4.04 9.86 6.48
CA PHE A 16 3.94 9.36 5.10
C PHE A 16 4.12 10.55 4.17
N LYS A 17 5.32 10.71 3.62
CA LYS A 17 5.66 11.81 2.74
C LYS A 17 6.77 11.39 1.79
N GLY A 18 6.68 11.82 0.53
CA GLY A 18 7.69 11.56 -0.49
C GLY A 18 7.07 11.03 -1.78
N THR A 19 7.86 10.29 -2.56
CA THR A 19 7.43 9.70 -3.82
C THR A 19 6.39 8.62 -3.59
N GLU A 20 5.32 8.68 -4.38
CA GLU A 20 4.34 7.60 -4.46
C GLU A 20 4.85 6.52 -5.41
N TYR A 21 4.76 5.27 -4.97
CA TYR A 21 5.19 4.13 -5.75
C TYR A 21 4.00 3.23 -6.04
N SER A 22 3.93 2.74 -7.27
CA SER A 22 2.87 1.80 -7.67
C SER A 22 3.32 0.38 -7.40
N TYR A 23 2.43 -0.43 -6.81
CA TYR A 23 2.65 -1.83 -6.51
C TYR A 23 1.43 -2.66 -6.93
N PHE A 24 1.67 -3.93 -7.25
CA PHE A 24 0.60 -4.92 -7.30
C PHE A 24 0.22 -5.32 -5.88
N ALA A 25 -1.07 -5.40 -5.59
CA ALA A 25 -1.57 -5.96 -4.35
C ALA A 25 -2.17 -7.34 -4.63
N GLU A 26 -1.71 -8.35 -3.89
CA GLU A 26 -2.39 -9.66 -3.87
C GLU A 26 -3.77 -9.58 -3.22
N ASP A 27 -3.94 -8.65 -2.27
CA ASP A 27 -5.21 -8.40 -1.60
C ASP A 27 -6.02 -7.29 -2.29
N ASP A 28 -7.24 -7.63 -2.71
CA ASP A 28 -8.19 -6.69 -3.32
C ASP A 28 -8.94 -5.82 -2.29
N ASN A 29 -8.81 -6.08 -0.99
CA ASN A 29 -9.51 -5.34 0.06
C ASN A 29 -8.67 -4.23 0.69
N LEU A 30 -7.55 -3.83 0.07
CA LEU A 30 -6.81 -2.66 0.52
C LEU A 30 -7.65 -1.39 0.32
N ALA A 31 -7.63 -0.53 1.33
CA ALA A 31 -8.30 0.77 1.33
C ALA A 31 -7.28 1.91 1.34
N ILE A 32 -7.72 3.11 0.96
CA ILE A 32 -6.91 4.32 1.10
C ILE A 32 -6.67 4.58 2.61
N ASN A 33 -5.43 4.93 2.96
CA ASN A 33 -4.88 5.03 4.31
C ASN A 33 -4.57 3.72 5.03
N ASP A 34 -4.75 2.56 4.38
CA ASP A 34 -4.29 1.29 4.95
C ASP A 34 -2.75 1.25 5.03
N GLU A 35 -2.21 0.72 6.13
CA GLU A 35 -0.77 0.55 6.32
C GLU A 35 -0.37 -0.89 5.98
N VAL A 36 0.50 -1.03 4.97
CA VAL A 36 0.98 -2.30 4.45
C VAL A 36 2.48 -2.43 4.66
N GLU A 37 2.92 -3.65 4.93
CA GLU A 37 4.33 -3.98 5.05
C GLU A 37 4.82 -4.49 3.69
N VAL A 38 5.89 -3.88 3.19
CA VAL A 38 6.45 -4.21 1.89
C VAL A 38 7.91 -4.60 2.02
N ASP A 39 8.30 -5.66 1.32
CA ASP A 39 9.68 -6.11 1.26
C ASP A 39 10.52 -5.20 0.35
N THR A 40 11.41 -4.43 0.97
CA THR A 40 12.37 -3.58 0.27
C THR A 40 13.75 -4.25 0.22
N LYS A 41 14.66 -3.69 -0.58
CA LYS A 41 16.09 -4.09 -0.60
C LYS A 41 16.72 -4.07 0.80
N PHE A 42 16.23 -3.21 1.69
CA PHE A 42 16.80 -2.98 3.01
C PHE A 42 16.06 -3.72 4.13
N GLY A 43 15.12 -4.61 3.78
CA GLY A 43 14.22 -5.31 4.69
C GLY A 43 12.78 -4.82 4.57
N LYS A 44 11.95 -5.22 5.55
CA LYS A 44 10.54 -4.84 5.65
C LYS A 44 10.41 -3.35 5.94
N SER A 45 9.51 -2.67 5.23
CA SER A 45 9.21 -1.26 5.45
C SER A 45 7.70 -1.02 5.44
N ILE A 46 7.25 -0.02 6.19
CA ILE A 46 5.84 0.33 6.30
C ILE A 46 5.52 1.39 5.25
N ALA A 47 4.51 1.13 4.44
CA ALA A 47 3.98 2.05 3.47
C ALA A 47 2.47 2.23 3.70
N LYS A 48 1.97 3.42 3.39
CA LYS A 48 0.53 3.72 3.45
C LYS A 48 -0.03 3.77 2.05
N VAL A 49 -1.17 3.13 1.83
CA VAL A 49 -1.92 3.20 0.57
C VAL A 49 -2.49 4.60 0.39
N THR A 50 -2.10 5.27 -0.69
CA THR A 50 -2.60 6.61 -1.06
C THR A 50 -3.68 6.53 -2.13
N GLN A 51 -3.64 5.50 -2.97
CA GLN A 51 -4.62 5.28 -4.04
C GLN A 51 -4.83 3.79 -4.27
N VAL A 52 -6.08 3.40 -4.50
CA VAL A 52 -6.49 2.04 -4.88
C VAL A 52 -7.08 2.06 -6.28
N ASN A 53 -7.20 0.89 -6.92
CA ASN A 53 -7.76 0.76 -8.28
C ASN A 53 -7.06 1.65 -9.32
N VAL A 54 -5.73 1.72 -9.27
CA VAL A 54 -4.95 2.47 -10.25
C VAL A 54 -5.07 1.77 -11.61
N PRO A 55 -5.43 2.49 -12.69
CA PRO A 55 -5.55 1.89 -14.02
C PRO A 55 -4.17 1.42 -14.52
N ALA A 56 -4.13 0.23 -15.13
CA ALA A 56 -2.90 -0.36 -15.66
C ALA A 56 -2.23 0.54 -16.73
N GLU A 57 -3.00 1.36 -17.43
CA GLU A 57 -2.52 2.32 -18.43
C GLU A 57 -1.58 3.38 -17.83
N GLU A 58 -1.77 3.77 -16.56
CA GLU A 58 -0.88 4.72 -15.88
C GLU A 58 0.51 4.12 -15.60
N VAL A 59 0.57 2.80 -15.41
CA VAL A 59 1.79 2.10 -15.03
C VAL A 59 2.41 1.29 -16.15
N VAL A 60 1.82 1.30 -17.34
CA VAL A 60 2.22 0.45 -18.49
C VAL A 60 3.70 0.57 -18.85
N THR A 61 4.31 1.72 -18.59
CA THR A 61 5.74 1.98 -18.90
C THR A 61 6.71 1.29 -17.94
N PHE A 62 6.25 0.88 -16.76
CA PHE A 62 7.07 0.26 -15.71
C PHE A 62 6.39 -0.95 -15.04
N ILE A 63 5.28 -1.43 -15.61
CA ILE A 63 4.45 -2.51 -15.06
C ILE A 63 5.25 -3.78 -14.82
N ASP A 64 6.17 -4.13 -15.72
CA ASP A 64 7.03 -5.32 -15.62
C ASP A 64 8.06 -5.23 -14.47
N TYR A 65 8.34 -4.03 -13.98
CA TYR A 65 9.27 -3.78 -12.87
C TYR A 65 8.55 -3.57 -11.54
N MET A 66 7.22 -3.54 -11.54
CA MET A 66 6.43 -3.35 -10.33
C MET A 66 6.55 -4.55 -9.43
N LYS A 67 6.66 -4.27 -8.14
CA LYS A 67 6.70 -5.28 -7.09
C LYS A 67 5.29 -5.59 -6.59
N THR A 68 5.17 -6.75 -5.98
CA THR A 68 3.93 -7.22 -5.38
C THR A 68 3.99 -7.08 -3.85
N ILE A 69 2.91 -6.56 -3.27
CA ILE A 69 2.67 -6.49 -1.83
C ILE A 69 1.99 -7.80 -1.42
N PRO A 70 2.61 -8.58 -0.53
CA PRO A 70 2.02 -9.82 -0.04
C PRO A 70 0.75 -9.54 0.77
N LYS A 71 -0.15 -10.52 0.83
CA LYS A 71 -1.53 -10.44 1.38
C LYS A 71 -1.66 -10.03 2.88
N ALA A 72 -0.59 -9.65 3.58
CA ALA A 72 -0.64 -9.34 5.00
C ALA A 72 -0.62 -7.82 5.25
N PRO A 73 -1.78 -7.15 5.44
CA PRO A 73 -1.78 -5.81 6.04
C PRO A 73 -1.26 -5.92 7.48
N VAL A 74 -0.38 -5.00 7.86
CA VAL A 74 0.21 -4.98 9.21
C VAL A 74 -0.76 -4.45 10.25
N MET A 75 -1.72 -3.61 9.81
CA MET A 75 -2.82 -3.14 10.65
C MET A 75 -4.08 -3.03 9.78
N PRO A 76 -5.09 -3.90 9.97
CA PRO A 76 -6.41 -3.62 9.43
C PRO A 76 -6.95 -2.37 10.14
N ILE A 77 -7.47 -1.41 9.38
CA ILE A 77 -8.39 -0.43 9.94
C ILE A 77 -9.51 -1.20 10.65
N LEU A 78 -9.63 -1.06 11.98
CA LEU A 78 -10.78 -1.59 12.70
C LEU A 78 -11.99 -0.81 12.17
N ASN A 79 -12.76 -1.40 11.26
CA ASN A 79 -14.05 -0.85 10.86
C ASN A 79 -14.87 -0.72 12.15
N ASN A 80 -15.12 0.51 12.58
CA ASN A 80 -15.90 0.84 13.77
C ASN A 80 -17.41 0.60 13.53
N GLU A 81 -17.79 -0.52 12.93
CA GLU A 81 -19.18 -0.90 12.64
C GLU A 81 -19.63 -2.12 13.45
N ASP A 82 -19.10 -2.32 14.65
CA ASP A 82 -19.67 -3.24 15.63
C ASP A 82 -19.62 -2.61 17.03
N VAL A 83 -20.45 -1.59 17.23
CA VAL A 83 -20.84 -1.15 18.57
C VAL A 83 -22.31 -1.55 18.73
N PRO A 84 -22.63 -2.73 19.31
CA PRO A 84 -24.01 -3.02 19.67
C PRO A 84 -24.46 -2.03 20.74
N PHE A 85 -25.57 -1.35 20.46
CA PHE A 85 -26.28 -0.42 21.35
C PHE A 85 -26.71 -1.08 22.68
#